data_AF-A0A269PPT5-F1
#
_entry.id   AF-A0A269PPT5-F1
#
_cell.length_a   1.000
_cell.length_b   1.000
_cell.length_c   1.000
_cell.angle_alpha   90.00
_cell.angle_beta   90.00
_cell.angle_gamma   90.00
#
_symmetry.space_group_name_H-M   'P 1'
#
loop_
_entity.id
_entity.type
_entity.pdbx_description
1 polymer ?
#
loop_
_entity_poly.entity_id
_entity_poly.type
_entity_poly.pdbx_seq_one_letter_code
_entity_poly.pdbx_strand_id
1 'polypeptide(L)'
;MTEDNTLVYVDTSKRFWVKNDKTDEIPLLSAHLDSNIFTLENTQLYAINKHRELWSYSLNSHSFKILQQLPSTARYVSDVNKGELLFTQMINYQKELIELY
;
A
#
# COMPACT_ATOMS: atom_id res chain seq x y z
N MET A 1 2.92 12.65 -3.36
CA MET A 1 3.59 13.28 -4.51
C MET A 1 5.08 13.21 -4.22
N THR A 2 5.88 12.72 -5.14
CA THR A 2 7.34 12.65 -4.96
C THR A 2 8.00 14.02 -5.17
N GLU A 3 9.28 14.14 -4.82
CA GLU A 3 10.07 15.34 -5.12
C GLU A 3 10.11 15.66 -6.62
N ASP A 4 10.10 14.63 -7.47
CA ASP A 4 10.06 14.74 -8.94
C ASP A 4 8.65 15.00 -9.50
N ASN A 5 7.74 15.53 -8.68
CA ASN A 5 6.35 15.83 -9.05
C ASN A 5 5.55 14.60 -9.54
N THR A 6 5.98 13.38 -9.18
CA THR A 6 5.26 12.15 -9.55
C THR A 6 4.10 11.93 -8.57
N LEU A 7 2.90 11.80 -9.13
CA LEU A 7 1.69 11.42 -8.41
C LEU A 7 1.45 9.92 -8.54
N VAL A 8 1.26 9.27 -7.41
CA VAL A 8 0.91 7.85 -7.34
C VAL A 8 -0.44 7.74 -6.67
N TYR A 9 -1.36 7.00 -7.29
CA TYR A 9 -2.71 6.85 -6.77
C TYR A 9 -3.34 5.52 -7.18
N VAL A 10 -4.39 5.13 -6.46
CA VAL A 10 -5.25 4.00 -6.78
C VAL A 10 -6.61 4.54 -7.20
N ASP A 11 -7.13 4.07 -8.33
CA ASP A 11 -8.48 4.46 -8.78
C ASP A 11 -9.58 3.66 -8.07
N THR A 12 -10.85 4.00 -8.34
CA THR A 12 -12.01 3.30 -7.78
C THR A 12 -12.13 1.84 -8.24
N SER A 13 -11.42 1.45 -9.29
CA SER A 13 -11.35 0.09 -9.83
C SER A 13 -10.15 -0.70 -9.27
N LYS A 14 -9.49 -0.20 -8.21
CA LYS A 14 -8.29 -0.80 -7.60
C LYS A 14 -7.09 -0.92 -8.54
N ARG A 15 -7.00 -0.05 -9.55
CA ARG A 15 -5.83 0.00 -10.44
C ARG A 15 -4.82 1.02 -9.93
N PHE A 16 -3.56 0.63 -9.96
CA PHE A 16 -2.44 1.44 -9.51
C PHE A 16 -1.93 2.30 -10.67
N TRP A 17 -1.87 3.61 -10.47
CA TRP A 17 -1.49 4.58 -11.49
C TRP A 17 -0.31 5.42 -11.03
N VAL A 18 0.60 5.68 -11.96
CA VAL A 18 1.69 6.64 -11.79
C VAL A 18 1.52 7.73 -12.84
N LYS A 19 1.53 8.98 -12.38
CA LYS A 19 1.39 10.16 -13.20
C LYS A 19 2.59 11.07 -13.01
N ASN A 20 3.36 11.25 -14.08
CA ASN A 20 4.35 12.30 -14.25
C ASN A 20 3.95 13.13 -15.49
N ASP A 21 4.78 13.18 -16.54
CA ASP A 21 4.43 13.68 -17.87
C ASP A 21 3.36 12.84 -18.56
N LYS A 22 3.34 11.54 -18.29
CA LYS A 22 2.34 10.58 -18.78
C LYS A 22 1.66 9.89 -17.59
N THR A 23 0.54 9.24 -17.87
CA THR A 23 -0.18 8.43 -16.89
C THR A 23 -0.10 6.98 -17.33
N ASP A 24 0.60 6.17 -16.54
CA ASP A 24 0.82 4.76 -16.81
C ASP A 24 0.24 3.92 -15.65
N GLU A 25 -0.36 2.78 -16.00
CA GLU A 25 -0.79 1.80 -15.01
C GLU A 25 0.42 0.96 -14.55
N ILE A 26 0.43 0.50 -13.30
CA ILE A 26 1.33 -0.55 -12.82
C ILE A 26 0.51 -1.81 -12.49
N PRO A 27 0.21 -2.68 -13.48
CA PRO A 27 -0.67 -3.83 -13.29
C PRO A 27 -0.17 -4.81 -12.23
N LEU A 28 1.16 -4.93 -12.07
CA LEU A 28 1.77 -5.77 -11.06
C LEU A 28 1.27 -5.39 -9.66
N LEU A 29 1.22 -4.09 -9.34
CA LEU A 29 0.79 -3.62 -8.02
C LEU A 29 -0.71 -3.79 -7.82
N SER A 30 -1.52 -3.57 -8.87
CA SER A 30 -2.96 -3.83 -8.85
C SER A 30 -3.27 -5.27 -8.42
N ALA A 31 -2.47 -6.26 -8.84
CA ALA A 31 -2.64 -7.66 -8.45
C ALA A 31 -2.33 -7.97 -6.98
N HIS A 32 -1.49 -7.14 -6.35
CA HIS A 32 -1.09 -7.27 -4.93
C HIS A 32 -1.86 -6.32 -4.01
N LEU A 33 -2.79 -5.52 -4.55
CA LEU A 33 -3.55 -4.55 -3.78
C LEU A 33 -4.74 -5.21 -3.06
N ASP A 34 -4.67 -5.31 -1.74
CA ASP A 34 -5.81 -5.76 -0.92
C ASP A 34 -6.74 -4.59 -0.56
N SER A 35 -6.12 -3.50 -0.13
CA SER A 35 -6.77 -2.23 0.23
C SER A 35 -6.13 -1.07 -0.56
N ASN A 36 -6.85 0.04 -0.66
CA ASN A 36 -6.34 1.25 -1.33
C ASN A 36 -5.32 2.03 -0.46
N ILE A 37 -4.82 1.40 0.61
CA ILE A 37 -3.87 2.01 1.55
C ILE A 37 -2.47 1.53 1.20
N PHE A 38 -1.60 2.48 0.90
CA PHE A 38 -0.17 2.28 0.70
C PHE A 38 0.56 3.53 1.20
N THR A 39 1.85 3.39 1.51
CA THR A 39 2.71 4.50 1.88
C THR A 39 3.77 4.69 0.81
N LEU A 40 4.13 5.95 0.55
CA LEU A 40 5.15 6.34 -0.40
C LEU A 40 6.22 7.15 0.34
N GLU A 41 7.45 6.63 0.36
CA GLU A 41 8.63 7.35 0.84
C GLU A 41 9.59 7.52 -0.34
N ASN A 42 9.89 8.77 -0.70
CA ASN A 42 10.66 9.10 -1.91
C ASN A 42 10.07 8.44 -3.17
N THR A 43 10.73 7.41 -3.70
CA THR A 43 10.28 6.62 -4.87
C THR A 43 9.98 5.17 -4.53
N GLN A 44 9.83 4.87 -3.25
CA GLN A 44 9.59 3.53 -2.73
C GLN A 44 8.18 3.44 -2.12
N LEU A 45 7.38 2.54 -2.69
CA LEU A 45 6.05 2.21 -2.20
C LEU A 45 6.12 1.05 -1.23
N TYR A 46 5.23 1.07 -0.24
CA TYR A 46 5.06 0.01 0.75
C TYR A 46 3.58 -0.25 0.98
N ALA A 47 3.18 -1.51 1.03
CA ALA A 47 1.84 -1.87 1.46
C ALA A 47 1.77 -3.33 1.94
N ILE A 48 0.58 -3.73 2.35
CA ILE A 48 0.26 -5.10 2.75
C ILE A 48 -0.71 -5.68 1.71
N ASN A 49 -0.41 -6.87 1.21
CA ASN A 49 -1.27 -7.58 0.26
C ASN A 49 -2.24 -8.55 0.95
N LYS A 50 -3.11 -9.20 0.16
CA LYS A 50 -4.12 -10.15 0.65
C LYS A 50 -3.54 -11.41 1.30
N HIS A 51 -2.27 -11.72 1.00
CA HIS A 51 -1.51 -12.81 1.62
C HIS A 51 -0.87 -12.39 2.94
N ARG A 52 -1.12 -11.16 3.41
CA ARG A 52 -0.51 -10.52 4.59
C ARG A 52 1.00 -10.41 4.48
N GLU A 53 1.50 -10.19 3.27
CA GLU A 53 2.90 -9.92 3.05
C GLU A 53 3.10 -8.40 2.99
N LEU A 54 4.05 -7.91 3.78
CA LEU A 54 4.63 -6.60 3.58
C LEU A 54 5.45 -6.65 2.30
N TRP A 55 5.10 -5.81 1.34
CA TRP A 55 5.82 -5.69 0.08
C TRP A 55 6.28 -4.26 -0.14
N SER A 56 7.30 -4.12 -0.97
CA SER A 56 7.74 -2.83 -1.46
C SER A 56 7.93 -2.82 -2.97
N TYR A 57 7.76 -1.64 -3.56
CA TYR A 57 7.98 -1.42 -4.99
C TYR A 57 8.76 -0.13 -5.24
N SER A 58 9.84 -0.23 -5.99
CA SER A 58 10.66 0.91 -6.39
C SER A 58 10.17 1.46 -7.72
N LEU A 59 9.72 2.72 -7.75
CA LEU A 59 9.36 3.40 -9.01
C LEU A 59 10.57 3.60 -9.93
N ASN A 60 11.78 3.73 -9.37
CA ASN A 60 13.01 3.93 -10.15
C ASN A 60 13.47 2.65 -10.84
N SER A 61 13.58 1.57 -10.08
CA SER A 61 14.10 0.28 -10.58
C SER A 61 13.01 -0.66 -11.10
N HIS A 62 11.74 -0.28 -10.96
CA HIS A 62 10.58 -1.11 -11.27
C HIS A 62 10.61 -2.49 -10.59
N SER A 63 11.25 -2.56 -9.41
CA SER A 63 11.45 -3.81 -8.68
C SER A 63 10.42 -3.99 -7.58
N PHE A 64 9.74 -5.13 -7.60
CA PHE A 64 8.84 -5.59 -6.55
C PHE A 64 9.57 -6.55 -5.61
N LYS A 65 9.37 -6.39 -4.30
CA LYS A 65 9.96 -7.27 -3.28
C LYS A 65 8.93 -7.58 -2.21
N ILE A 66 8.88 -8.84 -1.79
CA ILE A 66 8.29 -9.21 -0.51
C ILE A 66 9.36 -9.00 0.56
N LEU A 67 9.03 -8.21 1.58
CA LEU A 67 9.94 -7.89 2.68
C LEU A 67 9.73 -8.84 3.86
N GLN A 68 8.47 -9.12 4.21
CA GLN A 68 8.16 -9.94 5.39
C GLN A 68 6.72 -10.47 5.35
N GLN A 69 6.50 -11.65 5.93
CA GLN A 69 5.16 -12.12 6.29
C GLN A 69 4.70 -11.46 7.60
N LEU A 70 3.52 -10.84 7.60
CA LEU A 70 2.95 -10.16 8.76
C LEU A 70 1.92 -11.03 9.50
N PRO A 71 1.70 -10.77 10.80
CA PRO A 71 0.64 -11.44 11.57
C PRO A 71 -0.76 -11.08 11.04
N SER A 72 -1.75 -11.91 11.38
CA SER A 72 -3.15 -11.70 11.01
C SER A 72 -3.78 -10.41 11.54
N THR A 73 -3.16 -9.80 12.55
CA THR A 73 -3.57 -8.52 13.15
C THR A 73 -3.11 -7.30 12.38
N ALA A 74 -2.10 -7.43 11.50
CA ALA A 74 -1.59 -6.31 10.71
C ALA A 74 -2.63 -5.83 9.68
N ARG A 75 -2.75 -4.51 9.51
CA ARG A 75 -3.76 -3.91 8.62
C ARG A 75 -3.18 -3.09 7.49
N TYR A 76 -2.40 -2.07 7.80
CA TYR A 76 -1.78 -1.23 6.78
C TYR A 76 -0.50 -0.61 7.31
N VAL A 77 0.40 -0.23 6.40
CA VAL A 77 1.55 0.61 6.70
C VAL A 77 1.03 2.03 6.92
N SER A 78 1.30 2.58 8.09
CA SER A 78 0.83 3.90 8.52
C SER A 78 1.85 4.98 8.16
N ASP A 79 3.14 4.67 8.28
CA ASP A 79 4.22 5.60 7.97
C ASP A 79 5.53 4.85 7.64
N VAL A 80 6.42 5.52 6.92
CA VAL A 80 7.78 5.05 6.60
C VAL A 80 8.76 6.20 6.74
N ASN A 81 9.85 5.98 7.46
CA ASN A 81 10.91 6.97 7.62
C ASN A 81 12.28 6.29 7.70
N LYS A 82 13.18 6.59 6.75
CA LYS A 82 14.58 6.16 6.74
C LYS A 82 14.77 4.65 6.96
N GLY A 83 13.88 3.85 6.37
CA GLY A 83 13.91 2.39 6.47
C GLY A 83 13.22 1.81 7.71
N GLU A 84 12.67 2.64 8.59
CA GLU A 84 11.76 2.22 9.65
C GLU A 84 10.32 2.28 9.14
N LEU A 85 9.57 1.22 9.43
CA LEU A 85 8.19 1.04 8.99
C LEU A 85 7.27 0.98 10.20
N LEU A 86 6.28 1.88 10.24
CA LEU A 86 5.20 1.83 11.21
C LEU A 86 3.97 1.22 10.54
N PHE A 87 3.36 0.21 11.17
CA PHE A 87 2.12 -0.38 10.68
C PHE A 87 1.08 -0.48 11.81
N THR A 88 -0.18 -0.30 11.45
CA THR A 88 -1.28 -0.46 12.38
C THR A 88 -1.60 -1.94 12.56
N GLN A 89 -1.67 -2.36 13.82
CA GLN A 89 -2.23 -3.65 14.21
C GLN A 89 -3.61 -3.45 14.83
N MET A 90 -4.53 -4.35 14.50
CA MET A 90 -5.84 -4.40 15.11
C MET A 90 -5.87 -5.51 16.16
N ILE A 91 -6.07 -5.11 17.42
CA ILE A 91 -6.18 -6.02 18.57
C ILE A 91 -7.62 -5.93 19.08
N ASN A 92 -8.33 -7.06 19.06
CA ASN A 92 -9.75 -7.26 19.39
C ASN A 92 -10.78 -6.64 18.43
N TYR A 93 -11.44 -7.50 17.65
CA TYR A 93 -12.63 -7.16 16.86
C TYR A 93 -13.87 -7.32 17.77
N GLN A 94 -14.36 -6.23 18.37
CA GLN A 94 -15.74 -6.20 18.89
C GLN A 94 -16.63 -5.60 17.81
N LYS A 95 -17.35 -6.45 17.09
CA LYS A 95 -18.38 -6.02 16.14
C LYS A 95 -19.73 -6.08 16.84
N GLU A 96 -20.28 -4.93 17.16
CA GLU A 96 -21.68 -4.81 17.55
C GLU A 96 -22.52 -4.55 16.29
N LEU A 97 -23.56 -5.37 16.09
CA LEU A 97 -24.57 -5.15 15.07
C LEU A 97 -25.72 -4.42 15.72
N ILE A 98 -25.96 -3.19 15.27
CA ILE A 98 -27.12 -2.39 15.69
C ILE A 98 -28.06 -2.33 14.50
N GLU A 99 -29.28 -2.82 14.69
CA GLU A 99 -30.38 -2.65 13.76
C GLU A 99 -31.12 -1.36 14.13
N LEU A 100 -31.24 -0.45 13.17
CA LEU A 100 -32.06 0.75 13.30
C LEU A 100 -33.38 0.50 12.58
N TYR A 101 -34.48 0.59 13.33
CA TYR A 101 -35.86 0.50 12.83
C TYR A 101 -36.35 1.83 12.27
#